data_AF-A0A1G8JPZ4-F1
#
_entry.id   AF-A0A1G8JPZ4-F1
#
_cell.length_a   1.000
_cell.length_b   1.000
_cell.length_c   1.000
_cell.angle_alpha   90.00
_cell.angle_beta   90.00
_cell.angle_gamma   90.00
#
_symmetry.space_group_name_H-M   'P 1'
#
loop_
_entity.id
_entity.type
_entity.pdbx_description
1 polymer ?
#
loop_
_entity_poly.entity_id
_entity_poly.type
_entity_poly.pdbx_seq_one_letter_code
_entity_poly.pdbx_strand_id
1 'polypeptide(L)'
;MIARGVKIMKKWLWILAIATICFAVYYDFSRGTLPVVDSSQPAEESPTEIAQTNVERTVDVEIEAGQTLLSVMEQLHETGMGADMEMIKADFRLLNDNQPPEELQQGEVYTFPLYEG
;
A
#
# COMPACT_ATOMS: atom_id res chain seq x y z
N MET A 1 19.53 -38.98 40.47
CA MET A 1 18.85 -39.05 39.15
C MET A 1 17.88 -37.87 38.88
N ILE A 2 17.42 -37.14 39.91
CA ILE A 2 16.37 -36.11 39.81
C ILE A 2 16.84 -34.78 39.17
N ALA A 3 18.10 -34.39 39.36
CA ALA A 3 18.64 -33.11 38.87
C ALA A 3 18.76 -33.00 37.33
N ARG A 4 18.77 -34.14 36.61
CA ARG A 4 18.82 -34.16 35.14
C ARG A 4 17.48 -33.78 34.51
N GLY A 5 16.35 -34.17 35.13
CA GLY A 5 15.00 -33.90 34.62
C GLY A 5 14.64 -32.40 34.61
N VAL A 6 15.00 -31.66 35.66
CA VAL A 6 14.74 -30.21 35.76
C VAL A 6 15.53 -29.41 34.72
N LYS A 7 16.76 -29.82 34.43
CA LYS A 7 17.60 -29.17 33.42
C LYS A 7 17.06 -29.39 32.00
N ILE A 8 16.42 -30.53 31.76
CA ILE A 8 15.71 -30.84 30.51
C ILE A 8 14.45 -29.97 30.39
N MET A 9 13.64 -29.86 31.44
CA MET A 9 12.42 -29.01 31.43
C MET A 9 12.72 -27.52 31.17
N LYS A 10 13.81 -26.97 31.70
CA LYS A 10 14.25 -25.60 31.37
C LYS A 10 14.65 -25.44 29.90
N LYS A 11 15.27 -26.46 29.28
CA LYS A 11 15.61 -26.43 27.84
C LYS A 11 14.35 -26.40 26.97
N TRP A 12 13.34 -27.20 27.30
CA TRP A 12 12.07 -27.20 26.58
C TRP A 12 11.32 -25.87 26.71
N LEU A 13 11.38 -25.24 27.89
CA LEU A 13 10.79 -23.91 28.11
C LEU A 13 11.47 -22.84 27.23
N TRP A 14 12.81 -22.88 27.13
CA TRP A 14 13.56 -21.99 26.23
C TRP A 14 13.26 -22.22 24.75
N ILE A 15 13.16 -23.48 24.33
CA ILE A 15 12.79 -23.83 22.94
C ILE A 15 11.39 -23.31 22.62
N LEU A 16 10.43 -23.49 23.54
CA LEU A 16 9.06 -23.00 23.36
C LEU A 16 9.03 -21.46 23.26
N ALA A 17 9.76 -20.76 24.12
CA ALA A 17 9.84 -19.30 24.08
C ALA A 17 10.40 -18.80 22.74
N ILE A 18 11.49 -19.41 22.24
CA ILE A 18 12.07 -19.07 20.93
C ILE A 18 11.07 -19.36 19.80
N ALA A 19 10.40 -20.51 19.83
CA ALA A 19 9.39 -20.86 18.83
C ALA A 19 8.22 -19.86 18.80
N THR A 20 7.76 -19.39 19.97
CA THR A 20 6.71 -18.38 20.06
C THR A 20 7.16 -17.03 19.49
N ILE A 21 8.40 -16.60 19.76
CA ILE A 21 8.96 -15.37 19.18
C ILE A 21 9.06 -15.48 17.66
N CYS A 22 9.61 -16.59 17.15
CA CYS A 22 9.69 -16.83 15.70
C CYS A 22 8.30 -16.86 15.05
N PHE A 23 7.31 -17.48 15.71
CA PHE A 23 5.93 -17.50 15.21
C PHE A 23 5.32 -16.09 15.20
N ALA A 24 5.53 -15.28 16.23
CA ALA A 24 5.04 -13.90 16.27
C ALA A 24 5.68 -13.05 15.18
N VAL A 25 7.00 -13.15 14.98
CA VAL A 25 7.72 -12.47 13.89
C VAL A 25 7.23 -12.92 12.51
N TYR A 26 7.07 -14.24 12.31
CA TYR A 26 6.49 -14.78 11.08
C TYR A 26 5.07 -14.27 10.86
N TYR A 27 4.24 -14.23 11.90
CA TYR A 27 2.86 -13.75 11.82
C TYR A 27 2.81 -12.26 11.51
N ASP A 28 3.69 -11.45 12.11
CA ASP A 28 3.82 -10.02 11.85
C ASP A 28 4.24 -9.77 10.40
N PHE A 29 5.24 -10.50 9.89
CA PHE A 29 5.66 -10.41 8.49
C PHE A 29 4.65 -10.98 7.47
N SER A 30 3.89 -12.00 7.85
CA SER A 30 2.99 -12.70 6.91
C SER A 30 1.56 -12.16 6.94
N ARG A 31 1.15 -11.49 8.03
CA ARG A 31 -0.18 -10.87 8.15
C ARG A 31 -0.12 -9.34 8.21
N GLY A 32 1.07 -8.76 8.31
CA GLY A 32 1.32 -7.35 8.08
C GLY A 32 1.49 -7.06 6.59
N THR A 33 0.54 -6.29 6.05
CA THR A 33 0.62 -5.38 4.88
C THR A 33 1.05 -5.90 3.51
N LEU A 34 1.40 -7.17 3.31
CA LEU A 34 1.49 -7.70 1.96
C LEU A 34 0.07 -8.11 1.52
N PRO A 35 -0.56 -7.44 0.55
CA PRO A 35 -1.78 -7.97 -0.04
C PRO A 35 -1.40 -9.32 -0.65
N VAL A 36 -1.89 -10.40 -0.05
CA VAL A 36 -2.02 -11.66 -0.76
C VAL A 36 -3.02 -11.34 -1.87
N VAL A 37 -2.50 -11.18 -3.08
CA VAL A 37 -3.32 -11.09 -4.29
C VAL A 37 -4.00 -12.44 -4.44
N ASP A 38 -5.14 -12.61 -3.77
CA ASP A 38 -6.11 -13.64 -4.13
C ASP A 38 -6.64 -13.23 -5.51
N SER A 39 -6.07 -13.83 -6.57
CA SER A 39 -6.46 -13.63 -7.97
C SER A 39 -7.84 -14.20 -8.31
N SER A 40 -8.80 -14.07 -7.39
CA SER A 40 -10.14 -14.62 -7.56
C SER A 40 -11.17 -13.81 -6.75
N GLN A 41 -11.55 -12.64 -7.25
CA GLN A 41 -12.94 -12.23 -7.14
C GLN A 41 -13.38 -11.35 -8.33
N PRO A 42 -14.58 -11.58 -8.90
CA PRO A 42 -15.07 -10.87 -10.07
C PRO A 42 -15.38 -9.41 -9.74
N ALA A 43 -15.08 -8.53 -10.70
CA ALA A 43 -15.47 -7.12 -10.67
C ALA A 43 -17.00 -6.99 -10.50
N GLU A 44 -17.44 -6.45 -9.37
CA GLU A 44 -18.78 -5.89 -9.24
C GLU A 44 -18.74 -4.47 -9.78
N GLU A 45 -19.24 -4.29 -11.00
CA GLU A 45 -19.52 -2.99 -11.59
C GLU A 45 -20.60 -2.29 -10.74
N SER A 46 -20.20 -1.31 -9.94
CA SER A 46 -21.12 -0.29 -9.43
C SER A 46 -21.20 0.86 -10.45
N PRO A 47 -22.40 1.35 -10.79
CA PRO A 47 -22.55 2.41 -11.77
C PRO A 47 -22.14 3.75 -11.14
N THR A 48 -20.91 4.19 -11.38
CA THR A 48 -20.47 5.52 -10.97
C THR A 48 -21.03 6.56 -11.92
N GLU A 49 -21.92 7.38 -11.36
CA GLU A 49 -22.40 8.65 -11.91
C GLU A 49 -21.22 9.47 -12.43
N ILE A 50 -21.28 9.83 -13.71
CA ILE A 50 -20.21 10.50 -14.45
C ILE A 50 -20.14 11.96 -13.95
N ALA A 51 -19.46 12.19 -12.84
CA ALA A 51 -18.96 13.52 -12.53
C ALA A 51 -18.00 13.90 -13.65
N GLN A 52 -18.30 14.98 -14.37
CA GLN A 52 -17.41 15.53 -15.40
C GLN A 52 -16.11 15.95 -14.71
N THR A 53 -15.09 15.09 -14.74
CA THR A 53 -13.75 15.42 -14.26
C THR A 53 -13.07 16.28 -15.32
N ASN A 54 -12.63 17.47 -14.94
CA ASN A 54 -11.87 18.38 -15.79
C ASN A 54 -10.39 17.95 -15.74
N VAL A 55 -10.08 16.75 -16.22
CA VAL A 55 -8.70 16.28 -16.36
C VAL A 55 -8.28 16.51 -17.81
N GLU A 56 -7.85 17.73 -18.12
CA GLU A 56 -7.41 18.09 -19.47
C GLU A 56 -5.95 17.69 -19.75
N ARG A 57 -5.13 17.52 -18.70
CA ARG A 57 -3.71 17.15 -18.82
C ARG A 57 -3.31 16.08 -17.81
N THR A 58 -2.47 15.16 -18.25
CA THR A 58 -1.92 14.06 -17.45
C THR A 58 -0.44 13.85 -17.73
N VAL A 59 0.25 13.14 -16.83
CA VAL A 59 1.65 12.75 -16.99
C VAL A 59 1.89 11.37 -16.39
N ASP A 60 2.70 10.56 -17.05
CA ASP A 60 3.14 9.27 -16.55
C ASP A 60 4.41 9.43 -15.72
N VAL A 61 4.42 8.85 -14.52
CA VAL A 61 5.52 8.97 -13.55
C VAL A 61 5.88 7.57 -13.04
N GLU A 62 7.16 7.22 -13.14
CA GLU A 62 7.74 6.05 -12.46
C GLU A 62 7.97 6.37 -10.99
N ILE A 63 7.48 5.52 -10.10
CA ILE A 63 7.51 5.77 -8.65
C ILE A 63 8.88 5.44 -8.07
N GLU A 64 9.52 6.41 -7.44
CA GLU A 64 10.74 6.24 -6.68
C GLU A 64 10.48 5.76 -5.24
N ALA A 65 11.53 5.24 -4.59
CA ALA A 65 11.43 4.73 -3.22
C ALA A 65 10.94 5.81 -2.24
N GLY A 66 9.84 5.53 -1.55
CA GLY A 66 9.29 6.40 -0.51
C GLY A 66 8.41 7.55 -1.01
N GLN A 67 8.13 7.62 -2.31
CA GLN A 67 7.14 8.56 -2.84
C GLN A 67 5.71 8.17 -2.47
N THR A 68 4.84 9.17 -2.42
CA THR A 68 3.40 9.03 -2.17
C THR A 68 2.64 9.83 -3.23
N LEU A 69 1.32 9.61 -3.34
CA LEU A 69 0.46 10.44 -4.19
C LEU A 69 0.70 11.94 -3.94
N LEU A 70 0.71 12.35 -2.67
CA LEU A 70 0.89 13.76 -2.32
C LEU A 70 2.27 14.28 -2.73
N SER A 71 3.36 13.54 -2.46
CA SER A 71 4.70 14.02 -2.78
C SER A 71 4.93 14.16 -4.29
N VAL A 72 4.38 13.23 -5.09
CA VAL A 72 4.45 13.32 -6.56
C VAL A 72 3.64 14.51 -7.06
N MET A 73 2.43 14.68 -6.53
CA MET A 73 1.55 15.80 -6.87
C MET A 73 2.16 17.17 -6.52
N GLU A 74 2.84 17.29 -5.38
CA GLU A 74 3.60 18.49 -4.99
C GLU A 74 4.80 18.75 -5.91
N GLN A 75 5.53 17.69 -6.31
CA GLN A 75 6.65 17.81 -7.25
C GLN A 75 6.19 18.29 -8.63
N LEU A 76 5.02 17.85 -9.09
CA LEU A 76 4.45 18.26 -10.38
C LEU A 76 3.89 19.70 -10.36
N HIS A 77 3.56 20.23 -9.18
CA HIS A 77 2.87 21.52 -9.03
C HIS A 77 3.55 22.41 -7.98
N GLU A 78 4.71 22.98 -8.34
CA GLU A 78 5.53 23.81 -7.44
C GLU A 78 4.78 25.04 -6.87
N THR A 79 3.82 25.60 -7.61
CA THR A 79 3.05 26.78 -7.21
C THR A 79 1.72 26.46 -6.52
N GLY A 80 1.49 25.20 -6.17
CA GLY A 80 0.27 24.72 -5.52
C GLY A 80 -0.76 24.18 -6.50
N MET A 81 -1.56 23.24 -6.03
CA MET A 81 -2.67 22.66 -6.79
C MET A 81 -3.98 23.32 -6.37
N GLY A 82 -4.76 23.77 -7.35
CA GLY A 82 -6.11 24.32 -7.11
C GLY A 82 -7.16 23.26 -6.73
N ALA A 83 -6.75 22.01 -6.47
CA ALA A 83 -7.60 20.88 -6.17
C ALA A 83 -7.44 20.41 -4.72
N ASP A 84 -8.54 19.97 -4.09
CA ASP A 84 -8.52 19.35 -2.77
C ASP A 84 -8.09 17.87 -2.86
N MET A 85 -7.56 17.34 -1.77
CA MET A 85 -6.99 15.98 -1.71
C MET A 85 -7.98 14.90 -2.13
N GLU A 86 -9.28 15.03 -1.81
CA GLU A 86 -10.28 14.03 -2.19
C GLU A 86 -10.54 14.01 -3.71
N MET A 87 -10.44 15.17 -4.37
CA MET A 87 -10.51 15.26 -5.83
C MET A 87 -9.27 14.62 -6.47
N ILE A 88 -8.07 14.93 -5.95
CA ILE A 88 -6.80 14.35 -6.42
C ILE A 88 -6.84 12.83 -6.36
N LYS A 89 -7.30 12.25 -5.23
CA LYS A 89 -7.44 10.80 -5.08
C LYS A 89 -8.45 10.21 -6.08
N ALA A 90 -9.57 10.90 -6.32
CA ALA A 90 -10.59 10.43 -7.25
C ALA A 90 -10.08 10.42 -8.69
N ASP A 91 -9.40 11.49 -9.11
CA ASP A 91 -8.81 11.61 -10.44
C ASP A 91 -7.69 10.58 -10.63
N PHE A 92 -6.81 10.40 -9.64
CA PHE A 92 -5.78 9.37 -9.68
C PHE A 92 -6.38 7.97 -9.87
N ARG A 93 -7.42 7.60 -9.10
CA ARG A 93 -8.10 6.31 -9.26
C ARG A 93 -8.68 6.16 -10.66
N LEU A 94 -9.35 7.20 -11.18
CA LEU A 94 -9.95 7.18 -12.51
C LEU A 94 -8.91 6.93 -13.61
N LEU A 95 -7.70 7.48 -13.45
CA LEU A 95 -6.61 7.35 -14.41
C LEU A 95 -5.85 6.02 -14.32
N ASN A 96 -5.99 5.26 -13.23
CA ASN A 96 -5.21 4.05 -12.95
C ASN A 96 -6.12 2.85 -12.61
N ASP A 97 -7.17 2.62 -13.41
CA ASP A 97 -8.07 1.46 -13.27
C ASP A 97 -8.68 1.27 -11.87
N ASN A 98 -9.02 2.38 -11.21
CA ASN A 98 -9.52 2.45 -9.83
C ASN A 98 -8.54 1.96 -8.74
N GLN A 99 -7.24 1.82 -9.06
CA GLN A 99 -6.24 1.47 -8.06
C GLN A 99 -6.11 2.56 -6.99
N PRO A 100 -6.17 2.21 -5.70
CA PRO A 100 -6.04 3.18 -4.63
C PRO A 100 -4.59 3.73 -4.55
N PRO A 101 -4.42 5.03 -4.28
CA PRO A 101 -3.09 5.64 -4.21
C PRO A 101 -2.21 5.11 -3.06
N GLU A 102 -2.80 4.44 -2.07
CA GLU A 102 -2.10 3.75 -1.00
C GLU A 102 -1.37 2.48 -1.49
N GLU A 103 -1.67 1.99 -2.69
CA GLU A 103 -1.05 0.80 -3.31
C GLU A 103 0.06 1.16 -4.31
N LEU A 104 0.52 2.42 -4.36
CA LEU A 104 1.65 2.83 -5.20
C LEU A 104 2.89 1.97 -4.94
N GLN A 105 3.44 1.39 -6.01
CA GLN A 105 4.61 0.51 -5.94
C GLN A 105 5.84 1.16 -6.59
N GLN A 106 6.99 1.04 -5.94
CA GLN A 106 8.26 1.51 -6.48
C GLN A 106 8.60 0.81 -7.80
N GLY A 107 9.04 1.58 -8.80
CA GLY A 107 9.43 1.09 -10.12
C GLY A 107 8.27 0.88 -11.09
N GLU A 108 7.04 1.02 -10.62
CA GLU A 108 5.85 1.00 -11.47
C GLU A 108 5.53 2.41 -11.97
N VAL A 109 4.85 2.48 -13.11
CA VAL A 109 4.46 3.75 -13.75
C VAL A 109 2.97 3.97 -13.55
N TYR A 110 2.61 5.17 -13.07
CA TYR A 110 1.22 5.58 -12.88
C TYR A 110 0.95 6.91 -13.58
N THR A 111 -0.30 7.11 -13.98
CA THR A 111 -0.75 8.34 -14.64
C THR A 111 -1.32 9.32 -13.61
N PHE A 112 -0.80 10.53 -13.60
CA PHE A 112 -1.10 11.58 -12.63
C PHE A 112 -1.84 12.76 -13.30
N PRO A 113 -2.87 13.34 -12.67
CA PRO A 113 -3.54 14.52 -13.19
C PRO A 113 -2.64 15.77 -13.07
N LEU A 114 -2.75 16.68 -14.02
CA LEU A 114 -2.13 18.00 -13.97
C LEU A 114 -3.21 19.07 -13.87
N TYR A 115 -3.09 19.94 -12.88
CA TYR A 115 -3.98 21.06 -12.63
C TYR A 115 -3.30 22.38 -13.03
N GLU A 116 -4.08 23.31 -13.59
CA GLU A 116 -3.61 24.69 -13.74
C GLU A 116 -3.88 25.45 -12.44
N GLY A 117 -2.86 26.16 -11.94
CA GLY A 117 -2.92 26.98 -10.73
C GLY A 117 -3.42 28.39 -10.99
#